data_AF-A0A1G7JW71-F1
#
_entry.id   AF-A0A1G7JW71-F1
#
_cell.length_a   1.000
_cell.length_b   1.000
_cell.length_c   1.000
_cell.angle_alpha   90.00
_cell.angle_beta   90.00
_cell.angle_gamma   90.00
#
_symmetry.space_group_name_H-M   'P 1'
#
loop_
_entity.id
_entity.type
_entity.pdbx_description
1 polymer ?
#
loop_
_entity_poly.entity_id
_entity_poly.type
_entity_poly.pdbx_seq_one_letter_code
_entity_poly.pdbx_strand_id
1 'polypeptide(L)' 'MAEIDRLAEKIEELRQRLCILVDSKQGNLNDPEVMALSAELDCQIVSYQRVRRAAADQK' A
#
# COMPACT_ATOMS: atom_id res chain seq x y z
N MET A 1 10.64 15.09 -5.38
CA MET A 1 10.17 13.91 -4.62
C MET A 1 10.81 12.68 -5.22
N ALA A 2 11.56 11.92 -4.41
CA ALA A 2 12.16 10.68 -4.86
C ALA A 2 11.05 9.63 -5.09
N GLU A 3 11.32 8.64 -5.93
CA GLU A 3 10.38 7.55 -6.21
C GLU A 3 9.94 6.83 -4.93
N ILE A 4 10.87 6.66 -3.99
CA ILE A 4 10.62 6.08 -2.67
C ILE A 4 9.62 6.89 -1.83
N ASP A 5 9.66 8.23 -1.91
CA ASP A 5 8.74 9.11 -1.18
C ASP A 5 7.33 9.00 -1.75
N ARG A 6 7.21 8.98 -3.09
CA ARG A 6 5.91 8.82 -3.77
C ARG A 6 5.25 7.49 -3.45
N LEU A 7 6.05 6.42 -3.39
CA LEU A 7 5.55 5.11 -2.99
C LEU A 7 5.12 5.10 -1.52
N ALA A 8 5.85 5.76 -0.62
CA ALA A 8 5.46 5.88 0.78
C ALA A 8 4.14 6.65 0.96
N GLU A 9 3.98 7.78 0.26
CA GLU A 9 2.73 8.55 0.28
C GLU A 9 1.54 7.72 -0.26
N LYS A 10 1.76 6.98 -1.35
CA LYS A 10 0.71 6.15 -1.94
C LYS A 10 0.30 5.01 -1.01
N ILE A 11 1.27 4.38 -0.33
CA ILE A 11 1.00 3.34 0.68
C ILE A 11 0.17 3.91 1.83
N GLU A 12 0.49 5.11 2.32
CA GLU A 12 -0.29 5.75 3.40
C GLU A 12 -1.72 6.06 2.96
N GLU A 13 -1.89 6.63 1.75
CA GLU A 13 -3.22 6.90 1.18
C GLU A 13 -4.05 5.62 1.09
N LEU A 14 -3.48 4.55 0.54
CA LEU A 14 -4.16 3.26 0.40
C LEU A 14 -4.47 2.62 1.76
N ARG A 15 -3.57 2.74 2.76
CA ARG A 15 -3.83 2.24 4.12
C ARG A 15 -5.04 2.94 4.75
N GLN A 16 -5.11 4.26 4.63
CA GLN A 16 -6.24 5.03 5.16
C GLN A 16 -7.55 4.65 4.47
N ARG A 17 -7.53 4.52 3.14
CA ARG A 17 -8.71 4.07 2.37
C ARG A 17 -9.15 2.66 2.77
N LEU A 18 -8.21 1.75 3.01
CA LEU A 18 -8.50 0.39 3.44
C LEU A 18 -9.16 0.37 4.82
N CYS A 19 -8.65 1.13 5.79
CA CYS A 19 -9.27 1.24 7.11
C CYS A 19 -10.72 1.75 7.01
N ILE A 20 -10.94 2.85 6.27
CA ILE A 20 -12.29 3.42 6.06
C ILE A 20 -13.21 2.40 5.40
N LEU A 21 -12.72 1.66 4.40
CA LEU A 21 -13.50 0.67 3.69
C LEU A 21 -13.87 -0.51 4.59
N VAL A 22 -12.92 -1.03 5.38
CA VAL A 22 -13.18 -2.10 6.35
C VAL A 22 -14.23 -1.67 7.38
N ASP A 23 -14.12 -0.46 7.92
CA ASP A 23 -15.11 0.09 8.84
C ASP A 23 -16.49 0.20 8.19
N SER A 24 -16.55 0.73 6.96
CA SER A 24 -17.80 0.84 6.19
C SER A 24 -18.42 -0.51 5.85
N LYS A 25 -17.61 -1.56 5.69
CA LYS A 25 -18.05 -2.93 5.42
C LYS A 25 -18.27 -3.75 6.70
N GLN A 26 -18.30 -3.09 7.87
CA GLN A 26 -18.50 -3.70 9.18
C GLN A 26 -17.50 -4.83 9.49
N GLY A 27 -16.24 -4.66 9.06
CA GLY A 27 -15.19 -5.67 9.26
C GLY A 27 -15.22 -6.81 8.25
N ASN A 28 -16.00 -6.74 7.17
CA ASN A 28 -15.99 -7.78 6.13
C ASN A 28 -14.71 -7.71 5.28
N LEU A 29 -13.67 -8.43 5.72
CA LEU A 29 -12.38 -8.52 5.03
C LEU A 29 -12.44 -9.32 3.72
N ASN A 30 -13.51 -10.10 3.51
CA ASN A 30 -13.72 -10.87 2.28
C ASN A 30 -14.53 -10.11 1.24
N ASP A 31 -14.91 -8.86 1.53
CA ASP A 31 -15.56 -8.02 0.53
C ASP A 31 -14.61 -7.85 -0.66
N PRO A 32 -15.06 -8.07 -1.90
CA PRO A 32 -14.21 -8.00 -3.08
C PRO A 32 -13.47 -6.66 -3.21
N GLU A 33 -14.08 -5.57 -2.74
CA GLU A 33 -13.49 -4.24 -2.76
C GLU A 33 -12.35 -4.11 -1.75
N VAL A 34 -12.53 -4.68 -0.54
CA VAL A 34 -11.49 -4.74 0.50
C VAL A 34 -10.33 -5.60 0.02
N MET A 35 -10.61 -6.75 -0.58
CA MET A 35 -9.57 -7.64 -1.12
C MET A 35 -8.80 -6.96 -2.27
N ALA A 36 -9.49 -6.30 -3.19
CA ALA A 36 -8.86 -5.60 -4.31
C ALA A 36 -7.93 -4.47 -3.81
N LEU A 37 -8.42 -3.66 -2.85
CA LEU A 37 -7.64 -2.57 -2.28
C LEU A 37 -6.45 -3.08 -1.45
N SER A 38 -6.62 -4.19 -0.72
CA SER A 38 -5.54 -4.87 -0.01
C SER A 38 -4.47 -5.39 -0.96
N ALA A 39 -4.86 -5.98 -2.09
CA ALA A 39 -3.92 -6.48 -3.10
C ALA A 39 -3.14 -5.32 -3.76
N GLU A 40 -3.79 -4.18 -4.00
CA GLU A 40 -3.13 -2.98 -4.51
C GLU A 40 -2.10 -2.46 -3.50
N LEU A 41 -2.46 -2.36 -2.22
CA LEU A 41 -1.57 -1.94 -1.14
C LEU A 41 -0.33 -2.86 -1.05
N ASP A 42 -0.51 -4.17 -1.10
CA ASP A 42 0.60 -5.14 -1.11
C ASP A 42 1.54 -4.93 -2.30
N CYS A 43 1.00 -4.70 -3.50
CA CYS A 43 1.80 -4.40 -4.69
C CYS A 43 2.67 -3.14 -4.49
N GLN A 44 2.12 -2.09 -3.89
CA GLN A 44 2.87 -0.86 -3.61
C GLN A 44 3.95 -1.08 -2.54
N ILE A 45 3.65 -1.84 -1.49
CA ILE A 45 4.64 -2.19 -0.44
C ILE A 45 5.81 -2.97 -1.05
N VAL A 46 5.54 -3.98 -1.88
CA VAL A 46 6.60 -4.75 -2.56
C VAL A 46 7.44 -3.83 -3.45
N SER A 47 6.81 -2.90 -4.17
CA SER A 47 7.52 -1.95 -5.04
C SER A 47 8.40 -1.00 -4.23
N TYR A 48 7.89 -0.46 -3.12
CA TYR A 48 8.67 0.35 -2.18
C TYR A 48 9.88 -0.40 -1.63
N GLN A 49 9.68 -1.66 -1.22
CA GLN A 49 10.78 -2.49 -0.70
C GLN A 49 11.86 -2.75 -1.76
N ARG A 50 11.48 -2.97 -3.02
CA ARG A 50 12.43 -3.14 -4.13
C ARG A 50 13.24 -1.88 -4.37
N VAL A 51 12.60 -0.73 -4.47
CA VAL A 51 13.27 0.57 -4.66
C VAL A 51 14.19 0.87 -3.48
N ARG A 52 13.73 0.64 -2.24
CA ARG A 52 14.54 0.84 -1.04
C ARG A 52 15.78 -0.05 -1.01
N ARG A 53 15.66 -1.32 -1.41
CA ARG A 53 16.81 -2.23 -1.52
C ARG A 53 17.79 -1.77 -2.60
N ALA A 54 17.31 -1.42 -3.78
CA ALA A 54 18.15 -0.93 -4.87
C ALA A 54 18.89 0.38 -4.53
N ALA A 55 18.28 1.24 -3.71
CA ALA A 55 18.93 2.45 -3.20
C ALA A 55 19.96 2.16 -2.08
N ALA A 56 19.77 1.09 -1.31
CA ALA A 56 20.69 0.69 -0.25
C ALA A 56 21.92 -0.07 -0.79
N ASP A 57 21.78 -0.83 -1.87
CA ASP A 57 22.86 -1.60 -2.52
C ASP A 57 23.86 -0.71 -3.29
N GLN A 58 23.48 0.54 -3.60
CA GLN A 58 24.32 1.53 -4.29
C GLN A 58 25.19 2.38 -3.35
N LYS A 59 25.29 2.01 -2.06
CA LYS A 59 25.97 2.78 -1.03
C LYS A 59 27.07 1.97 -0.36
#